data_AF-A0A845U0K3-F1
#
_entry.id   AF-A0A845U0K3-F1
#
_cell.length_a   1.000
_cell.length_b   1.000
_cell.length_c   1.000
_cell.angle_alpha   90.00
_cell.angle_beta   90.00
_cell.angle_gamma   90.00
#
_symmetry.space_group_name_H-M   'P 1'
#
loop_
_entity.id
_entity.type
_entity.pdbx_description
1 polymer ?
#
loop_
_entity_poly.entity_id
_entity_poly.type
_entity_poly.pdbx_seq_one_letter_code
_entity_poly.pdbx_strand_id
1 'polypeptide(L)'
;MTRVLEHARKLTWREFTGISEAAMVLCRVAFGLRQSNFAELVRRLHLDEKMPAAGAELVEQEARRVRRAHRLVPLETNCLLDSVATAVLVHRRGYSIALVIGVQRDGASLHAHAWLGEPSPQDARNFRPLLRVPSEE
;
A
#
# COMPACT_ATOMS: atom_id res chain seq x y z
N MET A 1 -34.63 8.94 -18.31
CA MET A 1 -34.21 7.71 -17.59
C MET A 1 -32.86 7.13 -18.07
N THR A 2 -32.07 7.84 -18.89
CA THR A 2 -30.79 7.36 -19.44
C THR A 2 -29.55 7.86 -18.69
N ARG A 3 -29.62 8.99 -17.97
CA ARG A 3 -28.48 9.58 -17.24
C ARG A 3 -28.01 8.82 -16.00
N VAL A 4 -28.93 8.09 -15.34
CA VAL A 4 -28.62 7.32 -14.12
C VAL A 4 -27.85 6.04 -14.45
N LEU A 5 -28.19 5.38 -15.58
CA LEU A 5 -27.48 4.20 -16.05
C LEU A 5 -26.07 4.52 -16.55
N GLU A 6 -25.85 5.70 -17.16
CA GLU A 6 -24.50 6.14 -17.51
C GLU A 6 -23.63 6.47 -16.30
N HIS A 7 -24.21 6.99 -15.21
CA HIS A 7 -23.48 7.23 -13.96
C HIS A 7 -23.13 5.92 -13.26
N ALA A 8 -24.06 4.96 -13.17
CA ALA A 8 -23.81 3.65 -12.59
C ALA A 8 -22.73 2.88 -13.37
N ARG A 9 -22.75 2.97 -14.71
CA ARG A 9 -21.75 2.35 -15.59
C ARG A 9 -20.38 3.01 -15.48
N LYS A 10 -20.30 4.35 -15.43
CA LYS A 10 -19.03 5.07 -15.28
C LYS A 10 -18.40 4.90 -13.89
N LEU A 11 -19.20 4.74 -12.85
CA LEU A 11 -18.68 4.35 -11.52
C LEU A 11 -18.04 2.96 -11.57
N THR A 12 -18.73 1.97 -12.13
CA THR A 12 -18.20 0.60 -12.23
C THR A 12 -16.93 0.50 -13.06
N TRP A 13 -16.82 1.23 -14.17
CA TRP A 13 -15.59 1.23 -14.98
C TRP A 13 -14.41 1.86 -14.25
N ARG A 14 -14.58 3.00 -13.58
CA ARG A 14 -13.51 3.63 -12.79
C ARG A 14 -13.06 2.77 -11.62
N GLU A 15 -14.02 2.13 -10.95
CA GLU A 15 -13.72 1.18 -9.88
C GLU A 15 -12.96 -0.04 -10.42
N PHE A 16 -13.39 -0.59 -11.55
CA PHE A 16 -12.73 -1.73 -12.19
C PHE A 16 -11.32 -1.39 -12.68
N THR A 17 -11.11 -0.21 -13.27
CA THR A 17 -9.77 0.24 -13.67
C THR A 17 -8.85 0.41 -12.47
N GLY A 18 -9.36 0.94 -11.35
CA GLY A 18 -8.58 1.08 -10.13
C GLY A 18 -8.21 -0.25 -9.50
N ILE A 19 -9.10 -1.24 -9.52
CA ILE A 19 -8.80 -2.59 -9.01
C ILE A 19 -7.82 -3.32 -9.93
N SER A 20 -7.96 -3.18 -11.25
CA SER A 20 -7.03 -3.77 -12.22
C SER A 20 -5.63 -3.16 -12.11
N GLU A 21 -5.54 -1.85 -11.90
CA GLU A 21 -4.29 -1.16 -11.60
C GLU A 21 -3.64 -1.73 -10.34
N ALA A 22 -4.41 -1.86 -9.25
CA ALA A 22 -3.93 -2.42 -7.99
C ALA A 22 -3.47 -3.89 -8.15
N ALA A 23 -4.17 -4.69 -8.96
CA ALA A 23 -3.78 -6.07 -9.26
C ALA A 23 -2.45 -6.14 -10.01
N MET A 24 -2.25 -5.28 -11.03
CA MET A 24 -0.97 -5.18 -11.73
C MET A 24 0.17 -4.74 -10.80
N VAL A 25 -0.09 -3.78 -9.91
CA VAL A 25 0.89 -3.34 -8.91
C VAL A 25 1.24 -4.49 -7.95
N LEU A 26 0.25 -5.22 -7.44
CA LEU A 26 0.46 -6.40 -6.59
C LEU A 26 1.38 -7.42 -7.27
N CYS A 27 1.09 -7.79 -8.52
CA CYS A 27 1.93 -8.72 -9.27
C CYS A 27 3.36 -8.21 -9.44
N ARG A 28 3.54 -6.93 -9.79
CA ARG A 28 4.87 -6.33 -9.97
C ARG A 28 5.66 -6.28 -8.66
N VAL A 29 5.01 -5.91 -7.56
CA VAL A 29 5.64 -5.85 -6.23
C VAL A 29 5.99 -7.25 -5.75
N ALA A 30 5.07 -8.22 -5.85
CA ALA A 30 5.33 -9.60 -5.45
C ALA A 30 6.50 -10.21 -6.23
N PHE A 31 6.56 -9.96 -7.54
CA PHE A 31 7.67 -10.36 -8.37
C PHE A 31 8.98 -9.67 -7.96
N GLY A 32 8.93 -8.35 -7.73
CA GLY A 32 10.07 -7.57 -7.28
C GLY A 32 10.63 -8.05 -5.93
N LEU A 33 9.76 -8.30 -4.95
CA LEU A 33 10.15 -8.82 -3.63
C LEU A 33 10.80 -10.22 -3.70
N ARG A 34 10.45 -11.03 -4.71
CA ARG A 34 11.06 -12.35 -4.92
C ARG A 34 12.42 -12.28 -5.62
N GLN A 35 12.62 -11.28 -6.47
CA GLN A 35 13.79 -11.20 -7.36
C GLN A 35 14.87 -10.22 -6.92
N SER A 36 14.56 -9.30 -6.00
CA SER A 36 15.48 -8.24 -5.60
C SER A 36 15.49 -8.07 -4.09
N ASN A 37 16.57 -7.49 -3.56
CA ASN A 37 16.56 -7.04 -2.18
C ASN A 37 15.61 -5.83 -2.02
N PHE A 38 15.16 -5.61 -0.79
CA PHE A 38 14.16 -4.60 -0.49
C PHE A 38 14.59 -3.18 -0.88
N ALA A 39 15.86 -2.81 -0.65
CA ALA A 39 16.37 -1.47 -0.95
C ALA A 39 16.39 -1.17 -2.46
N GLU A 40 16.69 -2.17 -3.30
CA GLU A 40 16.62 -2.02 -4.74
C GLU A 40 15.18 -1.91 -5.23
N LEU A 41 14.25 -2.68 -4.64
CA LEU A 41 12.83 -2.59 -4.97
C LEU A 41 12.29 -1.19 -4.66
N VAL A 42 12.57 -0.65 -3.47
CA VAL A 42 12.16 0.70 -3.06
C VAL A 42 12.61 1.75 -4.06
N ARG A 43 13.90 1.74 -4.44
CA ARG A 43 14.47 2.68 -5.42
C ARG A 43 13.84 2.53 -6.81
N ARG A 44 13.64 1.30 -7.29
CA ARG A 44 13.00 1.03 -8.60
C ARG A 44 11.52 1.48 -8.62
N LEU A 45 10.88 1.52 -7.46
CA LEU A 45 9.51 1.99 -7.30
C LEU A 45 9.43 3.47 -6.94
N HIS A 46 10.56 4.16 -6.81
CA HIS A 46 10.66 5.58 -6.46
C HIS A 46 10.02 5.94 -5.11
N LEU A 47 9.87 4.97 -4.20
CA LEU A 47 9.20 5.19 -2.91
C LEU A 47 10.01 6.06 -1.93
N ASP A 48 11.28 6.30 -2.24
CA ASP A 48 12.20 7.18 -1.53
C ASP A 48 12.15 8.65 -2.00
N GLU A 49 11.45 8.95 -3.10
CA GLU A 49 11.33 10.32 -3.60
C GLU A 49 10.49 11.21 -2.67
N LYS A 50 10.95 12.45 -2.47
CA LYS A 50 10.24 13.46 -1.67
C LYS A 50 9.00 13.94 -2.42
N MET A 51 7.82 13.58 -1.93
CA MET A 51 6.52 14.06 -2.41
C MET A 51 5.66 14.58 -1.26
N PRO A 52 4.62 15.41 -1.51
CA PRO A 52 3.68 15.82 -0.48
C PRO A 52 3.07 14.62 0.25
N ALA A 53 2.93 14.72 1.56
CA ALA A 53 2.33 13.64 2.35
C ALA A 53 0.86 13.42 1.94
N ALA A 54 0.47 12.16 1.78
CA ALA A 54 -0.90 11.78 1.49
C ALA A 54 -1.81 11.96 2.70
N GLY A 55 -3.03 12.45 2.48
CA GLY A 55 -4.08 12.41 3.50
C GLY A 55 -4.57 10.98 3.78
N ALA A 56 -5.03 10.72 5.00
CA ALA A 56 -5.48 9.39 5.44
C ALA A 56 -6.59 8.80 4.55
N GLU A 57 -7.50 9.64 4.02
CA GLU A 57 -8.58 9.20 3.14
C GLU A 57 -8.05 8.57 1.84
N LEU A 58 -7.03 9.18 1.22
CA LEU A 58 -6.41 8.67 0.00
C LEU A 58 -5.71 7.33 0.27
N VAL A 59 -4.91 7.26 1.34
CA VAL A 59 -4.20 6.03 1.71
C VAL A 59 -5.17 4.88 1.93
N GLU A 60 -6.24 5.13 2.69
CA GLU A 60 -7.26 4.12 2.98
C GLU A 60 -8.08 3.75 1.73
N GLN A 61 -8.32 4.69 0.81
CA GLN A 61 -8.94 4.39 -0.49
C GLN A 61 -8.07 3.44 -1.33
N GLU A 62 -6.77 3.70 -1.45
CA GLU A 62 -5.85 2.84 -2.20
C GLU A 62 -5.64 1.49 -1.51
N ALA A 63 -5.57 1.47 -0.16
CA ALA A 63 -5.51 0.23 0.61
C ALA A 63 -6.74 -0.66 0.36
N ARG A 64 -7.95 -0.10 0.31
CA ARG A 64 -9.15 -0.85 -0.08
C ARG A 64 -9.07 -1.41 -1.49
N ARG A 65 -8.48 -0.69 -2.44
CA ARG A 65 -8.31 -1.19 -3.82
C ARG A 65 -7.35 -2.38 -3.84
N VAL A 66 -6.23 -2.31 -3.11
CA VAL A 66 -5.30 -3.44 -2.94
C VAL A 66 -6.00 -4.65 -2.33
N ARG A 67 -6.74 -4.46 -1.23
CA ARG A 67 -7.53 -5.55 -0.60
C ARG A 67 -8.53 -6.20 -1.57
N ARG A 68 -9.18 -5.41 -2.44
CA ARG A 68 -10.08 -5.94 -3.47
C ARG A 68 -9.34 -6.64 -4.60
N ALA A 69 -8.15 -6.16 -4.97
CA ALA A 69 -7.36 -6.70 -6.08
C ALA A 69 -6.82 -8.10 -5.82
N HIS A 70 -6.63 -8.51 -4.56
CA HIS A 70 -6.33 -9.89 -4.20
C HIS A 70 -7.37 -10.91 -4.68
N ARG A 71 -8.61 -10.48 -4.96
CA ARG A 71 -9.63 -11.36 -5.56
C ARG A 71 -9.38 -11.66 -7.05
N LEU A 72 -8.47 -10.93 -7.69
CA LEU A 72 -8.14 -11.06 -9.12
C LEU A 72 -6.81 -11.77 -9.38
N VAL A 73 -6.00 -12.01 -8.35
CA VAL A 73 -4.65 -12.57 -8.49
C VAL A 73 -4.43 -13.70 -7.49
N PRO A 74 -3.76 -14.81 -7.87
CA PRO A 74 -3.49 -15.93 -6.97
C PRO A 74 -2.25 -15.65 -6.11
N LEU A 75 -2.26 -14.56 -5.34
CA LEU A 75 -1.17 -14.17 -4.44
C LEU A 75 -1.65 -14.21 -2.99
N GLU A 76 -0.79 -14.67 -2.09
CA GLU A 76 -1.06 -14.64 -0.66
C GLU A 76 -1.01 -13.20 -0.13
N THR A 77 -2.01 -12.83 0.66
CA THR A 77 -2.05 -11.56 1.38
C THR A 77 -0.96 -11.52 2.44
N ASN A 78 -0.11 -10.51 2.42
CA ASN A 78 0.84 -10.25 3.50
C ASN A 78 1.07 -8.75 3.68
N CYS A 79 1.35 -8.34 4.91
CA CYS A 79 1.45 -6.93 5.28
C CYS A 79 2.49 -6.15 4.47
N LEU A 80 3.62 -6.78 4.11
CA LEU A 80 4.68 -6.15 3.32
C LEU A 80 4.22 -5.86 1.89
N LEU A 81 3.70 -6.88 1.20
CA LEU A 81 3.18 -6.76 -0.16
C LEU A 81 2.08 -5.70 -0.23
N ASP A 82 1.13 -5.74 0.70
CA ASP A 82 -0.01 -4.82 0.73
C ASP A 82 0.47 -3.38 0.97
N SER A 83 1.34 -3.17 1.96
CA SER A 83 1.85 -1.84 2.29
C SER A 83 2.68 -1.26 1.14
N VAL A 84 3.56 -2.04 0.52
CA VAL A 84 4.34 -1.59 -0.65
C VAL A 84 3.42 -1.29 -1.83
N ALA A 85 2.45 -2.17 -2.14
CA ALA A 85 1.52 -1.94 -3.24
C ALA A 85 0.65 -0.69 -3.02
N THR A 86 0.16 -0.48 -1.80
CA THR A 86 -0.58 0.75 -1.45
C THR A 86 0.31 1.98 -1.55
N ALA A 87 1.55 1.95 -1.05
CA ALA A 87 2.49 3.05 -1.17
C ALA A 87 2.76 3.41 -2.64
N VAL A 88 2.94 2.42 -3.52
CA VAL A 88 3.11 2.64 -4.97
C VAL A 88 1.88 3.32 -5.58
N LEU A 89 0.67 2.89 -5.22
CA LEU A 89 -0.55 3.51 -5.73
C LEU A 89 -0.68 4.96 -5.26
N VAL A 90 -0.41 5.24 -3.98
CA VAL A 90 -0.38 6.60 -3.42
C VAL A 90 0.66 7.46 -4.13
N HIS A 91 1.85 6.91 -4.36
CA HIS A 91 2.94 7.56 -5.10
C HIS A 91 2.53 7.95 -6.53
N ARG A 92 1.84 7.06 -7.24
CA ARG A 92 1.28 7.35 -8.57
C ARG A 92 0.19 8.43 -8.57
N ARG A 93 -0.39 8.76 -7.42
CA ARG A 93 -1.32 9.89 -7.26
C ARG A 93 -0.61 11.21 -6.96
N GLY A 94 0.73 11.22 -6.90
CA GLY A 94 1.52 12.43 -6.65
C GLY A 94 1.82 12.69 -5.18
N TYR A 95 1.62 11.70 -4.30
CA TYR A 95 1.80 11.84 -2.85
C TYR A 95 2.72 10.76 -2.30
N SER A 96 3.38 11.02 -1.17
CA SER A 96 4.13 10.01 -0.43
C SER A 96 3.36 9.58 0.82
N ILE A 97 3.63 8.37 1.27
CA ILE A 97 3.25 7.90 2.60
C ILE A 97 4.42 7.08 3.14
N ALA A 98 4.75 7.28 4.41
CA ALA A 98 5.85 6.56 5.02
C ALA A 98 5.54 5.06 5.04
N LEU A 99 6.32 4.25 4.32
CA LEU A 99 6.33 2.80 4.47
C LEU A 99 7.24 2.45 5.64
N VAL A 100 6.68 1.78 6.63
CA VAL A 100 7.38 1.40 7.85
C VAL A 100 7.48 -0.11 7.93
N ILE A 101 8.68 -0.62 8.15
CA ILE A 101 8.94 -2.03 8.48
C ILE A 101 9.40 -2.07 9.93
N GLY A 102 8.83 -2.99 10.70
CA GLY A 102 9.17 -3.15 12.10
C GLY A 102 8.62 -4.42 12.69
N VAL A 103 8.41 -4.40 14.01
CA VAL A 103 7.81 -5.49 14.74
C VAL A 103 6.52 -5.05 15.42
N GLN A 104 5.52 -5.92 15.37
CA GLN A 104 4.29 -5.81 16.13
C GLN A 104 4.35 -6.80 17.30
N ARG A 105 4.03 -6.32 18.49
CA ARG A 105 3.82 -7.13 19.68
C ARG A 105 2.37 -7.59 19.74
N ASP A 106 2.17 -8.89 19.83
CA ASP A 106 0.88 -9.52 20.07
C ASP A 106 0.98 -10.42 21.31
N GLY A 107 0.51 -9.91 22.45
CA GLY A 107 0.70 -10.54 23.76
C GLY A 107 2.18 -10.74 24.11
N ALA A 108 2.62 -11.99 24.11
CA ALA A 108 4.00 -12.41 24.37
C ALA A 108 4.84 -12.65 23.09
N SER A 109 4.22 -12.58 21.91
CA SER A 109 4.86 -12.84 20.62
C SER A 109 5.28 -11.55 19.93
N LEU A 110 6.33 -11.65 19.11
CA LEU A 110 6.77 -10.59 18.20
C LEU A 110 6.64 -11.07 16.76
N HIS A 111 5.97 -10.27 15.93
CA HIS A 111 5.78 -10.55 14.52
C HIS A 111 6.39 -9.45 13.67
N ALA A 112 7.12 -9.83 12.62
CA ALA A 112 7.52 -8.86 11.60
C ALA A 112 6.27 -8.27 10.96
N HIS A 113 6.21 -6.94 10.86
CA HIS A 113 5.07 -6.23 10.33
C HIS A 113 5.52 -5.07 9.45
N ALA A 114 4.71 -4.75 8.45
CA ALA A 114 4.86 -3.56 7.64
C ALA A 114 3.54 -2.78 7.63
N TRP A 115 3.63 -1.46 7.77
CA TRP A 115 2.47 -0.58 7.82
C TRP A 115 2.79 0.76 7.14
N LEU A 116 1.76 1.58 6.98
CA LEU A 116 1.85 2.89 6.36
C LEU A 116 1.57 4.00 7.37
N GLY A 117 2.37 5.06 7.30
CA GLY A 117 2.29 6.22 8.18
C GLY A 117 2.67 5.88 9.62
N GLU A 118 2.13 6.67 10.54
CA GLU A 118 2.33 6.46 11.97
C GLU A 118 1.21 5.60 12.54
N PRO A 119 1.54 4.64 13.43
CA PRO A 119 0.51 3.93 14.17
C PRO A 119 -0.35 4.91 14.97
N SER A 120 -1.60 4.56 15.22
CA SER A 120 -2.42 5.35 16.15
C SER A 120 -1.73 5.44 17.52
N PRO A 121 -1.93 6.51 18.31
CA PRO A 121 -1.34 6.62 19.64
C PRO A 121 -1.68 5.44 20.58
N GLN A 122 -2.82 4.80 20.34
CA GLN A 122 -3.28 3.63 21.09
C GLN A 122 -2.49 2.37 20.69
N ASP A 123 -2.17 2.24 19.40
CA ASP A 123 -1.43 1.10 18.85
C ASP A 123 0.08 1.24 18.97
N ALA A 124 0.60 2.47 19.06
CA ALA A 124 2.04 2.77 19.07
C ALA A 124 2.85 2.01 20.13
N ARG A 125 2.23 1.56 21.23
CA ARG A 125 2.91 0.73 22.25
C ARG A 125 3.26 -0.67 21.75
N ASN A 126 2.51 -1.16 20.77
CA ASN A 126 2.66 -2.50 20.21
C ASN A 126 3.52 -2.50 18.94
N PHE A 127 3.75 -1.35 18.31
CA PHE A 127 4.55 -1.26 17.09
C PHE A 127 5.91 -0.62 17.38
N ARG A 128 6.98 -1.27 16.93
CA ARG A 128 8.34 -0.72 16.98
C ARG A 128 8.91 -0.63 15.56
N PRO A 129 9.07 0.59 15.00
CA PRO A 129 9.66 0.77 13.68
C PRO A 129 11.13 0.37 13.70
N LEU A 130 11.59 -0.29 12.64
CA LEU A 130 13.00 -0.61 12.39
C LEU A 130 13.53 0.14 11.16
N LEU A 131 12.68 0.35 10.16
CA LEU A 131 12.99 1.04 8.93
C LEU A 131 11.79 1.88 8.48
N ARG A 132 12.05 3.09 7.99
CA ARG A 132 11.05 4.01 7.42
C ARG A 132 11.52 4.49 6.06
N VAL A 133 10.61 4.53 5.09
CA VAL A 133 10.86 4.96 3.71
C VAL A 133 9.74 5.94 3.28
N PRO A 134 10.05 7.16 2.83
CA PRO A 134 11.39 7.78 2.81
C PRO A 134 11.94 7.95 4.24
N SER A 135 13.27 7.99 4.37
CA SER A 135 13.93 8.27 5.65
C SER A 135 13.70 9.72 6.06
N GLU A 136 13.36 9.94 7.32
CA GLU A 136 13.37 11.27 7.93
C GLU A 136 14.84 11.65 8.17
N GLU A 137 15.42 12.45 7.27
CA GLU A 137 16.70 13.15 7.49
C GLU A 137 16.51 14.36 8.39
#